data_AF-A0A355C2V2-F1
#
_entry.id   AF-A0A355C2V2-F1
#
_cell.length_a   1.000
_cell.length_b   1.000
_cell.length_c   1.000
_cell.angle_alpha   90.00
_cell.angle_beta   90.00
_cell.angle_gamma   90.00
#
_symmetry.space_group_name_H-M   'P 1'
#
loop_
_entity.id
_entity.type
_entity.pdbx_description
1 polymer ?
#
loop_
_entity_poly.entity_id
_entity_poly.type
_entity_poly.pdbx_seq_one_letter_code
_entity_poly.pdbx_strand_id
1 'polypeptide(L)'
;MFIQVYNCRWFCRLGLEEPIPNHSAFSRARHGRFRDADILRKLFETIVETCVDKGLVGGEGFATDASIIRADANRQNHIDGGDDHDWSGGSGGSGPSRAVREYLKGIDREAASPKEISLSDPASRLTAAVGRPAFFGWCTNYLIDIKHAVIMDVAATPALRTAEVNATKTMIGRVENRFGLKPKRLIGDTAYGTA
;
A
#
# COMPACT_ATOMS: atom_id res chain seq x y z
N MET A 1 3.54 29.25 5.20
CA MET A 1 4.04 28.44 4.07
C MET A 1 5.56 28.64 3.91
N PHE A 2 6.39 28.08 4.80
CA PHE A 2 7.86 28.22 4.74
C PHE A 2 8.63 26.93 5.08
N ILE A 3 8.05 26.03 5.88
CA ILE A 3 8.71 24.80 6.36
C ILE A 3 8.90 23.74 5.25
N GLN A 4 8.06 23.72 4.22
CA GLN A 4 8.15 22.74 3.12
C GLN A 4 9.29 23.00 2.12
N VAL A 5 9.79 24.23 2.02
CA VAL A 5 10.72 24.64 0.95
C VAL A 5 12.16 24.18 1.23
N TYR A 6 12.62 24.31 2.48
CA TYR A 6 13.98 23.93 2.89
C TYR A 6 14.26 22.43 2.72
N ASN A 7 13.27 21.57 2.95
CA ASN A 7 13.44 20.11 2.91
C ASN A 7 13.73 19.61 1.48
N CYS A 8 13.02 20.13 0.47
CA CYS A 8 13.25 19.77 -0.93
C CYS A 8 14.66 20.12 -1.43
N ARG A 9 15.19 21.31 -1.06
CA ARG A 9 16.53 21.72 -1.49
C ARG A 9 17.63 20.83 -0.91
N TRP A 10 17.57 20.56 0.39
CA TRP A 10 18.52 19.66 1.04
C TRP A 10 18.44 18.24 0.47
N PHE A 11 17.23 17.68 0.34
CA PHE A 11 17.04 16.33 -0.18
C PHE A 11 17.53 16.19 -1.63
N CYS A 12 17.17 17.12 -2.51
CA CYS A 12 17.59 17.12 -3.91
C CYS A 12 19.03 17.65 -4.12
N ARG A 13 19.75 18.01 -3.05
CA ARG A 13 21.11 18.59 -3.08
C ARG A 13 21.24 19.85 -3.97
N LEU A 14 20.20 20.68 -4.00
CA LEU A 14 20.14 21.89 -4.82
C LEU A 14 20.79 23.08 -4.09
N GLY A 15 21.61 23.84 -4.79
CA GLY A 15 22.22 25.09 -4.33
C GLY A 15 21.23 26.22 -4.06
N LEU A 16 21.72 27.31 -3.45
CA LEU A 16 20.89 28.45 -3.03
C LEU A 16 20.27 29.24 -4.19
N GLU A 17 20.86 29.19 -5.38
CA GLU A 17 20.33 29.84 -6.59
C GLU A 17 19.58 28.87 -7.52
N GLU A 18 19.57 27.57 -7.22
CA GLU A 18 18.98 26.57 -8.12
C GLU A 18 17.45 26.55 -8.05
N PRO A 19 16.75 26.45 -9.20
CA PRO A 19 15.29 26.48 -9.25
C PRO A 19 14.70 25.26 -8.53
N ILE A 20 13.80 25.52 -7.58
CA ILE A 20 13.19 24.46 -6.78
C ILE A 20 12.15 23.72 -7.63
N PRO A 21 12.18 22.38 -7.70
CA PRO A 21 11.16 21.59 -8.37
C PRO A 21 9.76 21.94 -7.85
N ASN A 22 8.82 22.14 -8.77
CA ASN A 22 7.40 22.35 -8.43
C ASN A 22 6.92 21.23 -7.47
N HIS A 23 6.07 21.55 -6.51
CA HIS A 23 5.56 20.60 -5.49
C HIS A 23 4.99 19.29 -6.07
N SER A 24 4.45 19.33 -7.30
CA SER A 24 3.98 18.14 -8.03
C SER A 24 5.09 17.20 -8.51
N ALA A 25 6.36 17.60 -8.52
CA ALA A 25 7.48 16.84 -9.07
C ALA A 25 7.69 15.53 -8.31
N PHE A 26 7.61 15.55 -6.97
CA PHE A 26 7.69 14.34 -6.15
C PHE A 26 6.52 13.38 -6.40
N SER A 27 5.29 13.90 -6.51
CA SER A 27 4.12 13.08 -6.82
C SER A 27 4.25 12.44 -8.22
N ARG A 28 4.67 13.20 -9.23
CA ARG A 28 4.94 12.69 -10.58
C ARG A 28 6.06 11.65 -10.62
N ALA A 29 7.16 11.89 -9.89
CA ALA A 29 8.26 10.93 -9.78
C ALA A 29 7.82 9.63 -9.08
N ARG A 30 7.01 9.73 -8.02
CA ARG A 30 6.42 8.57 -7.32
C ARG A 30 5.55 7.71 -8.22
N HIS A 31 4.68 8.33 -9.04
CA HIS A 31 3.72 7.60 -9.87
C HIS A 31 4.34 7.03 -11.16
N GLY A 32 5.34 7.70 -11.74
CA GLY A 32 6.15 7.17 -12.85
C GLY A 32 7.46 6.58 -12.34
N ARG A 33 8.58 7.23 -12.65
CA ARG A 33 9.96 6.72 -12.54
C ARG A 33 10.30 5.89 -11.30
N PHE A 34 9.79 6.24 -10.11
CA PHE A 34 10.08 5.49 -8.87
C PHE A 34 9.31 4.17 -8.77
N ARG A 35 8.06 4.14 -9.28
CA ARG A 35 7.25 2.93 -9.43
C ARG A 35 7.82 2.05 -10.54
N ASP A 36 8.12 2.64 -11.70
CA ASP A 36 8.66 1.92 -12.86
C ASP A 36 10.01 1.22 -12.56
N ALA A 37 10.87 1.87 -11.78
CA ALA A 37 12.18 1.33 -11.39
C ALA A 37 12.18 0.58 -10.04
N ASP A 38 11.02 0.45 -9.39
CA ASP A 38 10.80 -0.21 -8.09
C ASP A 38 11.79 0.23 -6.98
N ILE A 39 12.10 1.53 -6.94
CA ILE A 39 13.21 2.07 -6.13
C ILE A 39 12.93 1.94 -4.62
N LEU A 40 11.68 2.16 -4.20
CA LEU A 40 11.30 2.09 -2.79
C LEU A 40 11.39 0.65 -2.25
N ARG A 41 11.06 -0.35 -3.09
CA ARG A 41 11.19 -1.77 -2.75
C ARG A 41 12.65 -2.16 -2.62
N LYS A 42 13.49 -1.80 -3.59
CA LYS A 42 14.94 -2.05 -3.54
C LYS A 42 15.59 -1.43 -2.31
N LEU A 43 15.28 -0.15 -2.01
CA LEU A 43 15.79 0.52 -0.81
C LEU A 43 15.36 -0.21 0.47
N PHE A 44 14.11 -0.63 0.58
CA PHE A 44 13.61 -1.41 1.70
C PHE A 44 14.33 -2.77 1.81
N GLU A 45 14.43 -3.52 0.71
CA GLU A 45 15.08 -4.83 0.65
C GLU A 45 16.56 -4.74 1.06
N THR A 46 17.31 -3.73 0.60
CA THR A 46 18.71 -3.49 1.00
C THR A 46 18.86 -3.16 2.49
N ILE A 47 17.89 -2.47 3.10
CA ILE A 47 17.89 -2.21 4.55
C ILE A 47 17.64 -3.52 5.32
N VAL A 48 16.69 -4.35 4.87
CA VAL A 48 16.42 -5.67 5.49
C VAL A 48 17.63 -6.60 5.34
N GLU A 49 18.25 -6.66 4.16
CA GLU A 49 19.49 -7.40 3.90
C GLU A 49 20.61 -6.96 4.86
N THR A 50 20.80 -5.65 5.05
CA THR A 50 21.75 -5.11 6.04
C THR A 50 21.40 -5.55 7.47
N CYS A 51 20.11 -5.62 7.84
CA CYS A 51 19.70 -6.13 9.15
C CYS A 51 19.99 -7.63 9.32
N VAL A 52 19.81 -8.44 8.27
CA VAL A 52 20.16 -9.87 8.25
C VAL A 52 21.67 -10.05 8.42
N ASP A 53 22.48 -9.36 7.63
CA ASP A 53 23.95 -9.41 7.68
C ASP A 53 24.53 -8.98 9.05
N LYS A 54 23.84 -8.07 9.76
CA LYS A 54 24.21 -7.64 11.11
C LYS A 54 23.64 -8.53 12.23
N GLY A 55 22.94 -9.62 11.90
CA GLY A 55 22.35 -10.55 12.88
C GLY A 55 21.18 -9.97 13.68
N LEU A 56 20.59 -8.86 13.20
CA LEU A 56 19.43 -8.19 13.80
C LEU A 56 18.11 -8.90 13.46
N VAL A 57 18.13 -9.91 12.59
CA VAL A 57 16.99 -10.77 12.30
C VAL A 57 17.19 -12.12 12.99
N GLY A 58 16.18 -12.61 13.71
CA GLY A 58 16.18 -13.94 14.31
C GLY A 58 15.81 -15.05 13.34
N GLY A 59 14.91 -14.78 12.39
CA GLY A 59 14.50 -15.70 11.32
C GLY A 59 13.55 -16.82 11.75
N GLU A 60 13.38 -17.07 13.05
CA GLU A 60 12.59 -18.19 13.56
C GLU A 60 11.12 -17.85 13.86
N GLY A 61 10.84 -16.64 14.32
CA GLY A 61 9.51 -16.25 14.79
C GLY A 61 9.12 -14.89 14.23
N PHE A 62 8.09 -14.86 13.41
CA PHE A 62 7.56 -13.62 12.83
C PHE A 62 6.18 -13.29 13.40
N ALA A 63 5.85 -12.00 13.46
CA ALA A 63 4.51 -11.49 13.69
C ALA A 63 3.93 -10.88 12.40
N THR A 64 2.63 -11.04 12.18
CA THR A 64 1.86 -10.34 11.14
C THR A 64 0.86 -9.39 11.80
N ASP A 65 0.79 -8.17 11.28
CA ASP A 65 -0.17 -7.15 11.72
C ASP A 65 -0.56 -6.23 10.56
N ALA A 66 -1.73 -5.58 10.66
CA ALA A 66 -2.26 -4.69 9.64
C ALA A 66 -2.83 -3.40 10.24
N SER A 67 -2.32 -2.26 9.77
CA SER A 67 -2.87 -0.94 10.11
C SER A 67 -3.83 -0.45 9.04
N ILE A 68 -5.08 -0.17 9.41
CA ILE A 68 -6.07 0.45 8.51
C ILE A 68 -5.73 1.93 8.34
N ILE A 69 -5.42 2.31 7.10
CA ILE A 69 -5.22 3.69 6.64
C ILE A 69 -6.49 4.13 5.90
N ARG A 70 -7.04 5.28 6.29
CA ARG A 70 -8.18 5.89 5.58
C ARG A 70 -7.73 6.37 4.20
N ALA A 71 -8.47 5.98 3.16
CA ALA A 71 -8.30 6.50 1.80
C ALA A 71 -8.76 7.96 1.73
N ASP A 72 -8.16 8.74 0.81
CA ASP A 72 -8.59 10.11 0.52
C ASP A 72 -9.82 10.11 -0.40
N ALA A 73 -10.90 9.55 0.14
CA ALA A 73 -12.16 9.30 -0.53
C ALA A 73 -13.33 9.82 0.32
N ASN A 74 -14.16 10.68 -0.26
CA ASN A 74 -15.42 11.06 0.37
C ASN A 74 -16.39 9.87 0.30
N ARG A 75 -16.88 9.40 1.45
CA ARG A 75 -17.88 8.33 1.50
C ARG A 75 -19.16 8.66 0.74
N GLN A 76 -19.58 9.92 0.68
CA GLN A 76 -20.77 10.30 -0.11
C GLN A 76 -20.54 10.21 -1.63
N ASN A 77 -19.29 10.07 -2.08
CA ASN A 77 -18.92 9.98 -3.49
C ASN A 77 -18.59 8.52 -3.88
N HIS A 78 -19.61 7.65 -3.77
CA HIS A 78 -19.55 6.24 -4.14
C HIS A 78 -20.72 5.86 -5.05
N ILE A 79 -20.61 4.67 -5.65
CA ILE A 79 -21.67 3.96 -6.36
C ILE A 79 -21.85 2.59 -5.70
N ASP A 80 -23.06 2.02 -5.81
CA ASP A 80 -23.29 0.63 -5.46
C ASP A 80 -22.44 -0.28 -6.37
N GLY A 81 -21.85 -1.29 -5.76
CA GLY A 81 -20.99 -2.26 -6.44
C GLY A 81 -21.76 -3.51 -6.84
N GLY A 82 -21.62 -3.87 -8.11
CA GLY A 82 -22.19 -5.04 -8.76
C GLY A 82 -21.58 -5.21 -10.15
N ASP A 83 -21.79 -6.36 -10.78
CA ASP A 83 -20.98 -6.78 -11.94
C ASP A 83 -21.25 -5.99 -13.25
N ASP A 84 -22.30 -5.14 -13.28
CA ASP A 84 -22.79 -4.44 -14.48
C ASP A 84 -22.53 -2.91 -14.51
N HIS A 85 -21.68 -2.35 -13.63
CA HIS A 85 -21.43 -0.91 -13.69
C HIS A 85 -20.50 -0.53 -14.86
N ASP A 86 -21.08 0.01 -15.94
CA ASP A 86 -20.33 0.44 -17.12
C ASP A 86 -19.44 1.67 -16.84
N TRP A 87 -18.18 1.41 -16.54
CA TRP A 87 -17.13 2.43 -16.39
C TRP A 87 -16.76 3.11 -17.71
N SER A 88 -17.21 2.65 -18.88
CA SER A 88 -16.89 3.31 -20.17
C SER A 88 -17.67 4.59 -20.40
N GLY A 89 -18.81 4.75 -19.70
CA GLY A 89 -19.69 5.89 -19.80
C GLY A 89 -20.82 5.63 -20.79
N GLY A 90 -21.93 5.10 -20.27
CA GLY A 90 -23.19 4.98 -21.02
C GLY A 90 -23.59 6.31 -21.67
N SER A 91 -24.18 6.20 -22.86
CA SER A 91 -24.47 7.28 -23.82
C SER A 91 -25.04 8.56 -23.18
N GLY A 92 -24.15 9.53 -22.89
CA GLY A 92 -24.49 10.83 -22.33
C GLY A 92 -23.46 11.38 -21.33
N GLY A 93 -22.70 10.51 -20.66
CA GLY A 93 -21.66 10.91 -19.72
C GLY A 93 -20.29 11.15 -20.37
N SER A 94 -19.57 12.19 -19.95
CA SER A 94 -18.14 12.32 -20.25
C SER A 94 -17.39 11.20 -19.53
N GLY A 95 -16.79 10.28 -20.28
CA GLY A 95 -16.19 9.05 -19.75
C GLY A 95 -15.07 9.29 -18.71
N PRO A 96 -14.61 8.23 -18.01
CA PRO A 96 -13.68 8.34 -16.89
C PRO A 96 -12.43 9.15 -17.24
N SER A 97 -12.01 9.99 -16.29
CA SER A 97 -10.84 10.85 -16.47
C SER A 97 -9.59 10.04 -16.82
N ARG A 98 -8.58 10.68 -17.45
CA ARG A 98 -7.34 9.98 -17.83
C ARG A 98 -6.72 9.24 -16.64
N ALA A 99 -6.71 9.87 -15.46
CA ALA A 99 -6.20 9.27 -14.23
C ALA A 99 -6.99 8.02 -13.81
N VAL A 100 -8.32 8.03 -13.88
CA VAL A 100 -9.17 6.87 -13.57
C VAL A 100 -8.91 5.73 -14.57
N ARG A 101 -8.75 6.03 -15.87
CA ARG A 101 -8.43 5.01 -16.89
C ARG A 101 -7.02 4.41 -16.74
N GLU A 102 -6.03 5.23 -16.42
CA GLU A 102 -4.66 4.79 -16.16
C GLU A 102 -4.60 3.92 -14.88
N TYR A 103 -5.35 4.29 -13.84
CA TYR A 103 -5.50 3.52 -12.60
C TYR A 103 -6.21 2.18 -12.82
N LEU A 104 -7.37 2.15 -13.50
CA LEU A 104 -8.12 0.91 -13.76
C LEU A 104 -7.33 -0.12 -14.59
N LYS A 105 -6.35 0.31 -15.40
CA LYS A 105 -5.42 -0.59 -16.11
C LYS A 105 -4.34 -1.20 -15.21
N GLY A 106 -4.09 -0.64 -14.03
CA GLY A 106 -3.06 -1.06 -13.08
C GLY A 106 -3.59 -1.74 -11.81
N ILE A 107 -4.89 -2.09 -11.77
CA ILE A 107 -5.50 -2.88 -10.70
C ILE A 107 -5.49 -4.36 -11.11
N ASP A 108 -4.89 -5.22 -10.28
CA ASP A 108 -5.06 -6.67 -10.42
C ASP A 108 -6.50 -7.08 -10.08
N ARG A 109 -7.12 -7.85 -10.98
CA ARG A 109 -8.56 -8.16 -10.97
C ARG A 109 -8.98 -9.26 -10.00
N GLU A 110 -8.07 -9.83 -9.21
CA GLU A 110 -8.32 -11.04 -8.42
C GLU A 110 -9.17 -10.84 -7.15
N ALA A 111 -9.49 -9.61 -6.78
CA ALA A 111 -10.31 -9.32 -5.60
C ALA A 111 -11.82 -9.31 -5.91
N ALA A 112 -12.61 -10.09 -5.16
CA ALA A 112 -14.07 -10.14 -5.25
C ALA A 112 -14.72 -8.74 -5.24
N SER A 113 -15.78 -8.51 -6.03
CA SER A 113 -16.37 -7.18 -6.25
C SER A 113 -16.77 -6.47 -4.93
N PRO A 114 -16.50 -5.15 -4.78
CA PRO A 114 -16.98 -4.38 -3.62
C PRO A 114 -18.51 -4.25 -3.64
N LYS A 115 -19.13 -4.03 -2.47
CA LYS A 115 -20.55 -3.61 -2.37
C LYS A 115 -20.76 -2.12 -2.58
N GLU A 116 -19.75 -1.30 -2.28
CA GLU A 116 -19.71 0.13 -2.55
C GLU A 116 -18.34 0.42 -3.17
N ILE A 117 -18.30 1.19 -4.26
CA ILE A 117 -17.07 1.57 -4.96
C ILE A 117 -16.91 3.08 -4.88
N SER A 118 -15.80 3.58 -4.33
CA SER A 118 -15.52 5.01 -4.37
C SER A 118 -15.19 5.46 -5.79
N LEU A 119 -15.79 6.56 -6.24
CA LEU A 119 -15.45 7.18 -7.52
C LEU A 119 -14.07 7.85 -7.52
N SER A 120 -13.49 8.10 -6.33
CA SER A 120 -12.16 8.72 -6.16
C SER A 120 -11.04 7.70 -5.97
N ASP A 121 -11.31 6.56 -5.33
CA ASP A 121 -10.35 5.47 -5.12
C ASP A 121 -11.03 4.08 -5.22
N PRO A 122 -11.33 3.59 -6.44
CA PRO A 122 -12.14 2.38 -6.66
C PRO A 122 -11.65 1.08 -6.04
N ALA A 123 -10.34 0.92 -5.79
CA ALA A 123 -9.80 -0.30 -5.18
C ALA A 123 -9.79 -0.27 -3.64
N SER A 124 -10.00 0.90 -3.02
CA SER A 124 -10.22 0.99 -1.58
C SER A 124 -11.49 0.22 -1.15
N ARG A 125 -11.57 -0.21 0.11
CA ARG A 125 -12.75 -0.91 0.64
C ARG A 125 -13.43 -0.11 1.71
N LEU A 126 -14.76 -0.08 1.68
CA LEU A 126 -15.54 0.41 2.81
C LEU A 126 -15.31 -0.52 4.02
N THR A 127 -14.80 0.06 5.10
CA THR A 127 -14.55 -0.62 6.36
C THR A 127 -15.06 0.25 7.52
N ALA A 128 -15.31 -0.36 8.68
CA ALA A 128 -15.75 0.34 9.88
C ALA A 128 -14.84 -0.05 11.06
N ALA A 129 -14.14 0.94 11.60
CA ALA A 129 -13.48 0.79 12.90
C ALA A 129 -14.53 0.89 14.02
N VAL A 130 -14.33 0.14 15.12
CA VAL A 130 -15.25 0.14 16.27
C VAL A 130 -15.49 1.57 16.77
N GLY A 131 -16.76 1.96 16.88
CA GLY A 131 -17.17 3.29 17.32
C GLY A 131 -16.96 4.43 16.31
N ARG A 132 -16.58 4.15 15.06
CA ARG A 132 -16.47 5.17 14.00
C ARG A 132 -17.43 4.90 12.82
N PRO A 133 -17.94 5.95 12.15
CA PRO A 133 -18.65 5.76 10.88
C PRO A 133 -17.78 5.03 9.87
N ALA A 134 -18.39 4.17 9.05
CA ALA A 134 -17.69 3.49 7.97
C ALA A 134 -17.01 4.48 7.01
N PHE A 135 -15.85 4.10 6.47
CA PHE A 135 -15.02 4.90 5.58
C PHE A 135 -14.28 3.99 4.58
N PHE A 136 -13.88 4.54 3.43
CA PHE A 136 -13.03 3.82 2.48
C PHE A 136 -11.58 3.76 2.98
N GLY A 137 -10.96 2.59 2.93
CA GLY A 137 -9.64 2.36 3.50
C GLY A 137 -8.82 1.24 2.85
N TRP A 138 -7.56 1.23 3.24
CA TRP A 138 -6.50 0.30 2.87
C TRP A 138 -5.87 -0.28 4.13
N CYS A 139 -5.40 -1.52 4.09
CA CYS A 139 -4.53 -2.09 5.10
C CYS A 139 -3.07 -1.96 4.65
N THR A 140 -2.23 -1.42 5.53
CA THR A 140 -0.77 -1.60 5.43
C THR A 140 -0.42 -2.79 6.30
N ASN A 141 -0.10 -3.91 5.65
CA ASN A 141 0.27 -5.16 6.31
C ASN A 141 1.80 -5.18 6.52
N TYR A 142 2.23 -5.69 7.66
CA TYR A 142 3.63 -5.82 8.05
C TYR A 142 3.93 -7.27 8.44
N LEU A 143 5.07 -7.78 8.02
CA LEU A 143 5.67 -9.02 8.52
C LEU A 143 6.92 -8.64 9.31
N ILE A 144 7.00 -9.03 10.59
CA ILE A 144 7.96 -8.49 11.55
C ILE A 144 8.73 -9.62 12.24
N ASP A 145 10.05 -9.60 12.23
CA ASP A 145 10.89 -10.49 13.05
C ASP A 145 10.85 -10.07 14.53
N ILE A 146 10.49 -11.01 15.41
CA ILE A 146 10.22 -10.69 16.83
C ILE A 146 11.48 -10.57 17.70
N LYS A 147 12.68 -10.87 17.19
CA LYS A 147 13.93 -10.82 17.98
C LYS A 147 14.34 -9.37 18.24
N HIS A 148 14.26 -8.52 17.21
CA HIS A 148 14.59 -7.09 17.29
C HIS A 148 13.54 -6.17 16.62
N ALA A 149 12.33 -6.68 16.38
CA ALA A 149 11.22 -5.95 15.74
C ALA A 149 11.54 -5.40 14.34
N VAL A 150 12.36 -6.13 13.57
CA VAL A 150 12.70 -5.75 12.18
C VAL A 150 11.52 -6.06 11.27
N ILE A 151 11.00 -5.07 10.56
CA ILE A 151 9.99 -5.29 9.52
C ILE A 151 10.66 -5.97 8.33
N MET A 152 10.37 -7.25 8.14
CA MET A 152 10.92 -8.11 7.09
C MET A 152 10.26 -7.87 5.73
N ASP A 153 8.97 -7.55 5.72
CA ASP A 153 8.24 -7.17 4.51
C ASP A 153 6.99 -6.34 4.82
N VAL A 154 6.49 -5.64 3.79
CA VAL A 154 5.27 -4.84 3.82
C VAL A 154 4.46 -5.01 2.54
N ALA A 155 3.13 -5.05 2.68
CA ALA A 155 2.18 -5.11 1.58
C ALA A 155 0.98 -4.19 1.82
N ALA A 156 0.64 -3.35 0.85
CA ALA A 156 -0.60 -2.59 0.87
C ALA A 156 -1.72 -3.42 0.22
N THR A 157 -2.84 -3.58 0.91
CA THR A 157 -4.04 -4.25 0.39
C THR A 157 -5.28 -3.40 0.64
N PRO A 158 -6.39 -3.61 -0.08
CA PRO A 158 -7.67 -3.06 0.35
C PRO A 158 -8.00 -3.54 1.77
N ALA A 159 -8.78 -2.75 2.53
CA ALA A 159 -9.19 -3.11 3.90
C ALA A 159 -10.23 -4.25 3.88
N LEU A 160 -9.74 -5.49 3.80
CA LEU A 160 -10.50 -6.71 3.61
C LEU A 160 -9.70 -7.89 4.17
N ARG A 161 -10.26 -8.58 5.17
CA ARG A 161 -9.59 -9.65 5.93
C ARG A 161 -8.98 -10.79 5.09
N THR A 162 -9.61 -11.18 3.98
CA THR A 162 -9.03 -12.18 3.07
C THR A 162 -7.80 -11.65 2.33
N ALA A 163 -7.75 -10.35 2.03
CA ALA A 163 -6.56 -9.71 1.48
C ALA A 163 -5.44 -9.58 2.52
N GLU A 164 -5.74 -9.31 3.80
CA GLU A 164 -4.74 -9.29 4.89
C GLU A 164 -4.08 -10.67 5.11
N VAL A 165 -4.88 -11.75 5.07
CA VAL A 165 -4.37 -13.14 5.17
C VAL A 165 -3.55 -13.52 3.94
N ASN A 166 -4.00 -13.16 2.73
CA ASN A 166 -3.25 -13.43 1.51
C ASN A 166 -1.96 -12.61 1.43
N ALA A 167 -1.96 -11.35 1.88
CA ALA A 167 -0.77 -10.54 2.01
C ALA A 167 0.26 -11.20 2.94
N THR A 168 -0.17 -11.76 4.08
CA THR A 168 0.71 -12.50 4.98
C THR A 168 1.42 -13.66 4.26
N LYS A 169 0.66 -14.46 3.49
CA LYS A 169 1.22 -15.57 2.69
C LYS A 169 2.23 -15.07 1.64
N THR A 170 1.87 -14.00 0.91
CA THR A 170 2.75 -13.36 -0.09
C THR A 170 4.03 -12.81 0.52
N MET A 171 3.93 -12.16 1.69
CA MET A 171 5.08 -11.59 2.40
C MET A 171 6.05 -12.68 2.89
N ILE A 172 5.53 -13.77 3.46
CA ILE A 172 6.37 -14.91 3.88
C ILE A 172 7.10 -15.52 2.68
N GLY A 173 6.39 -15.80 1.58
CA GLY A 173 7.01 -16.35 0.37
C GLY A 173 8.04 -15.41 -0.27
N ARG A 174 7.82 -14.09 -0.21
CA ARG A 174 8.80 -13.11 -0.69
C ARG A 174 10.03 -13.03 0.21
N VAL A 175 9.88 -13.07 1.54
CA VAL A 175 11.03 -13.10 2.48
C VAL A 175 11.85 -14.38 2.31
N GLU A 176 11.20 -15.53 2.11
CA GLU A 176 11.87 -16.80 1.81
C GLU A 176 12.66 -16.71 0.49
N ASN A 177 12.04 -16.20 -0.58
CA ASN A 177 12.70 -16.06 -1.89
C ASN A 177 13.80 -14.98 -1.94
N ARG A 178 13.71 -13.92 -1.14
CA ARG A 178 14.66 -12.79 -1.13
C ARG A 178 15.83 -13.00 -0.19
N PHE A 179 15.59 -13.55 0.99
CA PHE A 179 16.56 -13.59 2.09
C PHE A 179 16.87 -15.01 2.58
N GLY A 180 16.22 -16.05 2.01
CA GLY A 180 16.39 -17.43 2.45
C GLY A 180 15.79 -17.74 3.83
N LEU A 181 14.92 -16.85 4.35
CA LEU A 181 14.36 -16.94 5.70
C LEU A 181 12.90 -17.37 5.66
N LYS A 182 12.56 -18.42 6.43
CA LYS A 182 11.20 -18.92 6.60
C LYS A 182 10.88 -19.05 8.10
N PRO A 183 9.85 -18.37 8.62
CA PRO A 183 9.51 -18.45 10.04
C PRO A 183 9.05 -19.86 10.41
N LYS A 184 9.51 -20.34 11.56
CA LYS A 184 9.06 -21.58 12.21
C LYS A 184 7.76 -21.37 12.98
N ARG A 185 7.48 -20.12 13.39
CA ARG A 185 6.28 -19.71 14.14
C ARG A 185 5.78 -18.37 13.59
N LEU A 186 4.47 -18.26 13.42
CA LEU A 186 3.79 -17.03 13.04
C LEU A 186 2.86 -16.59 14.18
N ILE A 187 2.96 -15.32 14.56
CA ILE A 187 2.14 -14.68 15.58
C ILE A 187 1.23 -13.67 14.88
N GLY A 188 -0.01 -13.53 15.33
CA GLY A 188 -0.96 -12.53 14.84
C GLY A 188 -2.17 -12.48 15.77
N ASP A 189 -3.07 -11.53 15.54
CA ASP A 189 -4.36 -11.51 16.23
C ASP A 189 -5.17 -12.79 15.90
N THR A 190 -6.11 -13.15 16.78
CA THR A 190 -7.10 -14.23 16.61
C THR A 190 -7.77 -14.18 15.24
N ALA A 191 -7.94 -12.98 14.68
CA ALA A 191 -8.46 -12.77 13.33
C ALA A 191 -7.68 -13.48 12.20
N TYR A 192 -6.38 -13.73 12.39
CA TYR A 192 -5.53 -14.47 11.44
C TYR A 192 -5.60 -15.99 11.60
N GLY A 193 -6.00 -16.49 12.78
CA GLY A 193 -5.98 -17.92 13.12
C GLY A 193 -7.20 -18.72 12.64
N THR A 194 -8.20 -18.08 12.04
CA THR A 194 -9.46 -18.72 11.60
C THR A 194 -9.66 -18.70 10.07
N ALA A 195 -8.56 -18.66 9.30
CA ALA A 195 -8.55 -18.42 7.85
C ALA A 195 -7.60 -19.37 7.08
#